data_AF-A0A671E4E5-F1
#
_entry.id   AF-A0A671E4E5-F1
#
_cell.length_a   1.000
_cell.length_b   1.000
_cell.length_c   1.000
_cell.angle_alpha   90.00
_cell.angle_beta   90.00
_cell.angle_gamma   90.00
#
_symmetry.space_group_name_H-M   'P 1'
#
loop_
_entity.id
_entity.type
_entity.pdbx_description
1 polymer ?
#
loop_
_entity_poly.entity_id
_entity_poly.type
_entity_poly.pdbx_seq_one_letter_code
_entity_poly.pdbx_strand_id
1 'polypeptide(L)'
;MSSLVKEDLEKKLFTPLSQNLYEFIEIEFSVQDRYYLCVSVTKNEEVKIIMVKHYRIGLDEKYEVTKKWSLNDLQMIDGKEADTDNPFFDLHFKKVYRLEAYSCASKYSFARTVNKLNHAYLKKDLQIVNFDSTYINDDSIWSSNNKDCLVLMRICFYAFNLVCLSLCPLPL
;
A
#
# COMPACT_ATOMS: atom_id res chain seq x y z
N MET A 1 9.07 3.23 2.17
CA MET A 1 9.83 2.26 1.34
C MET A 1 10.58 3.02 0.26
N SER A 2 11.77 2.53 -0.13
CA SER A 2 12.73 3.25 -0.99
C SER A 2 12.16 3.49 -2.39
N SER A 3 12.13 4.75 -2.84
CA SER A 3 11.72 5.16 -4.20
C SER A 3 12.50 4.43 -5.29
N LEU A 4 13.75 4.06 -5.02
CA LEU A 4 14.63 3.38 -5.98
C LEU A 4 14.15 1.98 -6.36
N VAL A 5 13.64 1.20 -5.41
CA VAL A 5 13.14 -0.17 -5.70
C VAL A 5 11.89 -0.08 -6.55
N LYS A 6 11.00 0.89 -6.26
CA LYS A 6 9.81 1.14 -7.08
C LYS A 6 10.18 1.47 -8.52
N GLU A 7 11.10 2.41 -8.70
CA GLU A 7 11.56 2.82 -10.03
C GLU A 7 12.24 1.68 -10.80
N ASP A 8 13.08 0.88 -10.14
CA ASP A 8 13.77 -0.24 -10.78
C ASP A 8 12.77 -1.34 -11.21
N LEU A 9 11.84 -1.69 -10.32
CA LEU A 9 10.77 -2.65 -10.57
C LEU A 9 9.83 -2.17 -11.69
N GLU A 10 9.48 -0.88 -11.71
CA GLU A 10 8.67 -0.26 -12.76
C GLU A 10 9.41 -0.26 -14.12
N LYS A 11 10.69 0.10 -14.15
CA LYS A 11 11.50 0.12 -15.38
C LYS A 11 11.76 -1.27 -15.94
N LYS A 12 12.13 -2.23 -15.07
CA LYS A 12 12.56 -3.58 -15.51
C LYS A 12 11.41 -4.55 -15.73
N LEU A 13 10.30 -4.42 -15.01
CA LEU A 13 9.20 -5.39 -15.08
C LEU A 13 7.91 -4.84 -15.69
N PHE A 14 7.43 -3.67 -15.24
CA PHE A 14 6.10 -3.18 -15.61
C PHE A 14 6.08 -2.40 -16.92
N THR A 15 7.08 -1.55 -17.16
CA THR A 15 7.20 -0.76 -18.40
C THR A 15 7.28 -1.66 -19.66
N PRO A 16 8.09 -2.73 -19.70
CA PRO A 16 8.12 -3.64 -20.84
C PRO A 16 6.78 -4.34 -21.09
N LEU A 17 5.99 -4.57 -20.03
CA LEU A 17 4.66 -5.16 -20.11
C LEU A 17 3.56 -4.14 -20.44
N SER A 18 3.92 -2.86 -20.66
CA SER A 18 2.95 -1.77 -20.84
C SER A 18 1.94 -1.70 -19.69
N GLN A 19 2.43 -1.84 -18.46
CA GLN A 19 1.65 -1.73 -17.23
C GLN A 19 2.15 -0.57 -16.39
N ASN A 20 1.23 0.14 -15.74
CA ASN A 20 1.55 1.20 -14.79
C ASN A 20 1.51 0.62 -13.38
N LEU A 21 2.59 0.79 -12.60
CA LEU A 21 2.67 0.30 -11.22
C LEU A 21 2.06 1.34 -10.26
N TYR A 22 0.99 0.96 -9.55
CA TYR A 22 0.33 1.84 -8.59
C TYR A 22 0.88 1.67 -7.17
N GLU A 23 0.98 0.42 -6.71
CA GLU A 23 1.46 0.10 -5.38
C GLU A 23 2.36 -1.14 -5.41
N PHE A 24 3.31 -1.19 -4.49
CA PHE A 24 4.06 -2.39 -4.20
C PHE A 24 4.33 -2.46 -2.69
N ILE A 25 4.15 -3.64 -2.11
CA ILE A 25 4.50 -3.90 -0.72
C ILE A 25 5.43 -5.10 -0.66
N GLU A 26 6.36 -5.09 0.29
CA GLU A 26 7.14 -6.28 0.62
C GLU A 26 6.28 -7.25 1.43
N ILE A 27 6.41 -8.55 1.14
CA ILE A 27 5.72 -9.62 1.85
C ILE A 27 6.73 -10.65 2.37
N GLU A 28 6.48 -11.17 3.56
CA GLU A 28 7.23 -12.29 4.10
C GLU A 28 6.75 -13.58 3.44
N PHE A 29 7.61 -14.18 2.63
CA PHE A 29 7.33 -15.44 1.92
C PHE A 29 8.49 -16.43 2.00
N SER A 30 9.72 -15.93 2.09
CA SER A 30 10.95 -16.71 2.24
C SER A 30 11.97 -15.92 3.03
N VAL A 31 12.89 -16.63 3.71
CA VAL A 31 14.00 -16.03 4.47
C VAL A 31 15.13 -15.57 3.55
N GLN A 32 15.27 -16.19 2.37
CA GLN A 32 16.42 -15.96 1.47
C GLN A 32 16.16 -14.92 0.39
N ASP A 33 14.92 -14.87 -0.12
CA ASP A 33 14.55 -14.05 -1.27
C ASP A 33 13.48 -13.04 -0.84
N ARG A 34 13.52 -11.84 -1.41
CA ARG A 34 12.49 -10.82 -1.17
C ARG A 34 11.33 -11.04 -2.12
N TYR A 35 10.12 -10.84 -1.61
CA TYR A 35 8.91 -10.91 -2.41
C TYR A 35 8.14 -9.60 -2.31
N TYR A 36 7.63 -9.15 -3.45
CA TYR A 36 6.79 -7.98 -3.55
C TYR A 36 5.41 -8.38 -4.05
N LEU A 37 4.38 -7.80 -3.44
CA LEU A 37 3.02 -7.83 -3.93
C LEU A 37 2.72 -6.48 -4.58
N CYS A 38 2.54 -6.50 -5.89
CA CYS A 38 2.37 -5.32 -6.72
C CYS A 38 0.94 -5.22 -7.23
N VAL A 39 0.45 -3.99 -7.35
CA VAL A 39 -0.83 -3.69 -8.02
C VAL A 39 -0.53 -2.79 -9.22
N SER A 40 -0.98 -3.22 -10.39
CA SER A 40 -0.73 -2.51 -11.65
C SER A 40 -1.97 -2.45 -12.52
N VAL A 41 -1.99 -1.51 -13.46
CA VAL A 41 -3.07 -1.37 -14.45
C VAL A 41 -2.46 -1.51 -15.84
N THR A 42 -3.09 -2.32 -16.68
CA THR A 42 -2.66 -2.50 -18.09
C THR A 42 -3.16 -1.37 -18.98
N LYS A 43 -2.62 -1.25 -20.19
CA LYS A 43 -3.15 -0.33 -21.22
C LYS A 43 -4.64 -0.54 -21.54
N ASN A 44 -5.17 -1.75 -21.33
CA ASN A 44 -6.58 -2.08 -21.55
C ASN A 44 -7.41 -1.89 -20.27
N GLU A 45 -6.90 -1.10 -19.32
CA GLU A 45 -7.58 -0.77 -18.06
C GLU A 45 -7.86 -1.99 -17.15
N GLU A 46 -7.17 -3.11 -17.38
CA GLU A 46 -7.28 -4.26 -16.49
C GLU A 46 -6.38 -4.08 -15.27
N VAL A 47 -6.97 -4.19 -14.07
CA VAL A 47 -6.20 -4.15 -12.83
C VAL A 47 -5.65 -5.55 -12.50
N LYS A 48 -4.34 -5.65 -12.30
CA LYS A 48 -3.62 -6.90 -11.98
C LYS A 48 -2.94 -6.81 -10.62
N ILE A 49 -3.05 -7.89 -9.85
CA ILE A 49 -2.28 -8.13 -8.63
C ILE A 49 -1.18 -9.14 -8.99
N ILE A 50 0.08 -8.79 -8.74
CA ILE A 50 1.23 -9.56 -9.20
C ILE A 50 2.17 -9.80 -8.03
N MET A 51 2.53 -11.06 -7.79
CA MET A 51 3.58 -11.43 -6.85
C MET A 51 4.90 -11.56 -7.61
N VAL A 52 5.90 -10.82 -7.15
CA VAL A 52 7.21 -10.70 -7.80
C VAL A 52 8.28 -11.17 -6.82
N LYS A 53 9.09 -12.14 -7.23
CA LYS A 53 10.31 -12.52 -6.54
C LYS A 53 11.43 -11.57 -6.96
N HIS A 54 12.14 -11.03 -5.98
CA HIS A 54 13.31 -10.19 -6.16
C HIS A 54 14.54 -10.92 -5.62
N TYR A 55 15.54 -11.06 -6.48
CA TYR A 55 16.79 -11.72 -6.17
C TYR A 55 17.93 -11.09 -6.96
N ARG A 56 19.14 -11.27 -6.46
CA ARG A 56 20.34 -10.66 -7.02
C ARG A 56 21.26 -11.71 -7.62
N ILE A 57 21.73 -11.46 -8.85
CA ILE A 57 22.79 -12.25 -9.48
C ILE A 57 24.02 -11.34 -9.66
N GLY A 58 25.02 -11.50 -8.79
CA GLY A 58 26.22 -10.66 -8.80
C GLY A 58 25.90 -9.22 -8.41
N LEU A 59 25.98 -8.29 -9.36
CA LEU A 59 25.59 -6.88 -9.16
C LEU A 59 24.23 -6.54 -9.78
N ASP A 60 23.58 -7.48 -10.46
CA ASP A 60 22.34 -7.24 -11.17
C ASP A 60 21.11 -7.67 -10.35
N GLU A 61 20.17 -6.74 -10.17
CA GLU A 61 18.89 -6.97 -9.50
C GLU A 61 17.88 -7.53 -10.51
N LYS A 62 17.34 -8.71 -10.21
CA LYS A 62 16.41 -9.46 -11.05
C LYS A 62 15.03 -9.58 -10.41
N TYR A 63 14.01 -9.53 -11.25
CA TYR A 63 12.61 -9.66 -10.86
C TYR A 63 11.93 -10.74 -11.68
N GLU A 64 11.25 -11.65 -11.00
CA GLU A 64 10.51 -12.76 -11.61
C GLU A 64 9.07 -12.76 -11.11
N VAL A 65 8.10 -12.84 -12.04
CA VAL A 65 6.69 -12.97 -11.67
C VAL A 65 6.40 -14.40 -11.25
N THR A 66 6.04 -14.61 -9.99
CA THR A 66 5.73 -15.95 -9.46
C THR A 66 4.23 -16.23 -9.46
N LYS A 67 3.40 -15.19 -9.30
CA LYS A 67 1.93 -15.29 -9.38
C LYS A 67 1.35 -14.02 -10.00
N LYS A 68 0.24 -14.17 -10.71
CA LYS A 68 -0.49 -13.07 -11.33
C LYS A 68 -1.98 -13.36 -11.25
N TRP A 69 -2.75 -12.38 -10.79
CA TRP A 69 -4.19 -12.45 -10.66
C TRP A 69 -4.85 -11.22 -11.27
N SER A 70 -6.08 -11.38 -11.76
CA SER A 70 -6.94 -10.26 -12.10
C SER A 70 -7.62 -9.75 -10.83
N LEU A 71 -7.68 -8.43 -10.64
CA LEU A 71 -8.51 -7.87 -9.56
C LEU A 71 -9.97 -8.30 -9.73
N ASN A 72 -10.43 -8.52 -10.97
CA ASN A 72 -11.80 -8.97 -11.24
C ASN A 72 -12.13 -10.29 -10.51
N ASP A 73 -11.16 -11.19 -10.37
CA ASP A 73 -11.33 -12.51 -9.76
C ASP A 73 -11.25 -12.48 -8.22
N LEU A 74 -10.82 -11.36 -7.63
CA LEU A 74 -10.70 -11.19 -6.18
C LEU A 74 -12.09 -11.01 -5.56
N GLN A 75 -12.49 -11.89 -4.66
CA GLN A 75 -13.80 -11.82 -4.00
C GLN A 75 -13.74 -11.00 -2.71
N MET A 76 -12.65 -11.15 -1.94
CA MET A 76 -12.51 -10.52 -0.64
C MET A 76 -11.04 -10.31 -0.25
N ILE A 77 -10.77 -9.27 0.53
CA ILE A 77 -9.54 -9.08 1.30
C ILE A 77 -9.91 -9.16 2.78
N ASP A 78 -9.33 -10.10 3.51
CA ASP A 78 -9.55 -10.28 4.95
C ASP A 78 -8.29 -9.85 5.71
N GLY A 79 -8.40 -8.76 6.50
CA GLY A 79 -7.31 -8.21 7.32
C GLY A 79 -7.01 -8.99 8.60
N LYS A 80 -7.68 -10.14 8.80
CA LYS A 80 -7.67 -11.06 9.95
C LYS A 80 -8.24 -10.44 11.22
N GLU A 81 -7.57 -9.43 11.76
CA GLU A 81 -7.92 -8.76 13.01
C GLU A 81 -7.77 -7.25 12.81
N ALA A 82 -8.87 -6.51 12.98
CA ALA A 82 -8.89 -5.05 12.80
C ALA A 82 -8.27 -4.33 14.01
N ASP A 83 -8.46 -4.87 15.21
CA ASP A 83 -8.09 -4.24 16.49
C ASP A 83 -6.66 -4.57 16.95
N THR A 84 -5.96 -5.44 16.21
CA THR A 84 -4.61 -5.90 16.52
C THR A 84 -3.63 -5.39 15.47
N ASP A 85 -2.50 -4.84 15.92
CA ASP A 85 -1.41 -4.45 15.03
C ASP A 85 -0.65 -5.68 14.52
N ASN A 86 -1.16 -6.31 13.46
CA ASN A 86 -0.51 -7.44 12.80
C ASN A 86 -0.46 -7.28 11.27
N PRO A 87 0.57 -7.83 10.60
CA PRO A 87 0.75 -7.70 9.16
C PRO A 87 0.02 -8.77 8.32
N PHE A 88 -0.76 -9.67 8.92
CA PHE A 88 -1.37 -10.80 8.22
C PHE A 88 -2.64 -10.39 7.49
N PHE A 89 -2.84 -10.94 6.30
CA PHE A 89 -4.07 -10.78 5.52
C PHE A 89 -4.25 -11.91 4.51
N ASP A 90 -5.50 -12.17 4.15
CA ASP A 90 -5.86 -13.19 3.17
C ASP A 90 -6.44 -12.54 1.91
N LEU A 91 -6.00 -13.02 0.74
CA LEU A 91 -6.63 -12.72 -0.55
C LEU A 91 -7.52 -13.89 -0.96
N HIS A 92 -8.81 -13.63 -1.09
CA HIS A 92 -9.80 -14.63 -1.46
C HIS A 92 -10.08 -14.53 -2.96
N PHE A 93 -9.45 -15.41 -3.73
CA PHE A 93 -9.85 -15.71 -5.10
C PHE A 93 -10.63 -17.05 -5.09
N LYS A 94 -10.59 -17.83 -6.18
CA LYS A 94 -10.99 -19.25 -6.15
C LYS A 94 -10.22 -20.06 -5.09
N LYS A 95 -8.98 -19.65 -4.80
CA LYS A 95 -8.16 -20.15 -3.71
C LYS A 95 -7.86 -19.01 -2.75
N VAL A 96 -7.77 -19.33 -1.46
CA VAL A 96 -7.31 -18.39 -0.43
C VAL A 96 -5.78 -18.37 -0.40
N TYR A 97 -5.21 -17.17 -0.48
CA TYR A 97 -3.77 -16.93 -0.31
C TYR A 97 -3.56 -16.16 0.98
N ARG A 98 -2.94 -16.82 1.95
CA ARG A 98 -2.56 -16.21 3.23
C ARG A 98 -1.22 -15.53 3.07
N LEU A 99 -1.14 -14.26 3.41
CA LEU A 99 0.02 -13.41 3.20
C LEU A 99 0.39 -12.67 4.49
N GLU A 100 1.66 -12.36 4.60
CA GLU A 100 2.23 -11.54 5.65
C GLU A 100 2.92 -10.36 4.98
N ALA A 101 2.45 -9.14 5.25
CA ALA A 101 3.14 -7.95 4.78
C ALA A 101 4.39 -7.69 5.64
N TYR A 102 5.35 -6.92 5.13
CA TYR A 102 6.48 -6.47 5.95
C TYR A 102 6.05 -5.63 7.17
N SER A 103 4.88 -4.98 7.08
CA SER A 103 4.30 -4.23 8.20
C SER A 103 2.79 -4.12 8.08
N CYS A 104 2.12 -3.88 9.20
CA CYS A 104 0.69 -3.57 9.24
C CYS A 104 0.35 -2.34 8.37
N ALA A 105 1.17 -1.29 8.41
CA ALA A 105 0.98 -0.12 7.52
C ALA A 105 1.00 -0.51 6.03
N SER A 106 1.85 -1.46 5.63
CA SER A 106 1.91 -1.96 4.25
C SER A 106 0.64 -2.74 3.88
N LYS A 107 0.13 -3.58 4.79
CA LYS A 107 -1.17 -4.28 4.66
C LYS A 107 -2.30 -3.29 4.34
N TYR A 108 -2.43 -2.22 5.13
CA TYR A 108 -3.45 -1.17 4.90
C TYR A 108 -3.22 -0.36 3.62
N SER A 109 -1.96 -0.06 3.26
CA SER A 109 -1.65 0.64 1.99
C SER A 109 -2.09 -0.16 0.77
N PHE A 110 -1.82 -1.47 0.79
CA PHE A 110 -2.23 -2.38 -0.27
C PHE A 110 -3.76 -2.45 -0.38
N ALA A 111 -4.47 -2.69 0.73
CA ALA A 111 -5.92 -2.77 0.75
C ALA A 111 -6.59 -1.49 0.21
N ARG A 112 -6.10 -0.31 0.61
CA ARG A 112 -6.56 0.98 0.07
C ARG A 112 -6.36 1.10 -1.43
N THR A 113 -5.16 0.81 -1.92
CA THR A 113 -4.87 0.92 -3.36
C THR A 113 -5.78 -0.01 -4.15
N VAL A 114 -5.97 -1.26 -3.68
CA VAL A 114 -6.89 -2.20 -4.33
C VAL A 114 -8.32 -1.67 -4.31
N ASN A 115 -8.79 -1.14 -3.18
CA ASN A 115 -10.12 -0.56 -3.08
C ASN A 115 -10.32 0.62 -4.06
N LYS A 116 -9.35 1.53 -4.11
CA LYS A 116 -9.35 2.69 -5.00
C LYS A 116 -9.40 2.28 -6.47
N LEU A 117 -8.59 1.30 -6.87
CA LEU A 117 -8.58 0.80 -8.24
C LEU A 117 -9.84 0.01 -8.59
N ASN A 118 -10.42 -0.71 -7.62
CA ASN A 118 -11.71 -1.35 -7.78
C ASN A 118 -12.80 -0.31 -8.09
N HIS A 119 -12.88 0.78 -7.31
CA HIS A 119 -13.83 1.87 -7.55
C HIS A 119 -13.61 2.57 -8.90
N ALA A 120 -12.35 2.76 -9.30
CA ALA A 120 -12.01 3.45 -10.56
C ALA A 120 -12.33 2.61 -11.81
N TYR A 121 -12.01 1.32 -11.80
CA TYR A 121 -12.01 0.50 -13.03
C TYR A 121 -13.08 -0.59 -13.08
N LEU A 122 -13.43 -1.23 -11.94
CA LEU A 122 -14.33 -2.39 -11.94
C LEU A 122 -15.73 -2.09 -11.40
N LYS A 123 -15.84 -1.19 -10.42
CA LYS A 123 -17.08 -0.83 -9.71
C LYS A 123 -17.88 -2.02 -9.18
N LYS A 124 -17.20 -3.12 -8.85
CA LYS A 124 -17.81 -4.29 -8.21
C LYS A 124 -17.86 -4.12 -6.70
N ASP A 125 -18.76 -4.85 -6.06
CA ASP A 125 -18.81 -4.98 -4.62
C ASP A 125 -17.65 -5.88 -4.15
N LEU A 126 -16.51 -5.26 -3.82
CA LEU A 126 -15.33 -5.95 -3.29
C LEU A 126 -15.39 -5.91 -1.76
N GLN A 127 -15.44 -7.08 -1.13
CA GLN A 127 -15.47 -7.17 0.32
C GLN A 127 -14.08 -6.91 0.91
N ILE A 128 -13.96 -5.89 1.74
CA ILE A 128 -12.76 -5.63 2.54
C ILE A 128 -13.18 -5.71 4.00
N VAL A 129 -12.78 -6.79 4.67
CA VAL A 129 -13.27 -7.15 6.01
C VAL A 129 -12.11 -7.24 6.99
N ASN A 130 -12.40 -7.06 8.28
CA ASN A 130 -11.40 -7.10 9.36
C ASN A 130 -10.25 -6.09 9.14
N PHE A 131 -10.60 -4.93 8.58
CA PHE A 131 -9.79 -3.72 8.58
C PHE A 131 -10.56 -2.63 9.33
N ASP A 132 -9.85 -1.75 10.02
CA ASP A 132 -10.46 -0.53 10.53
C ASP A 132 -10.86 0.37 9.33
N SER A 133 -12.18 0.55 9.19
CA SER A 133 -12.79 1.33 8.11
C SER A 133 -12.26 2.76 8.00
N THR A 134 -11.81 3.35 9.12
CA THR A 134 -11.22 4.69 9.20
C THR A 134 -9.97 4.82 8.33
N TYR A 135 -9.22 3.72 8.18
CA TYR A 135 -7.98 3.65 7.41
C TYR A 135 -8.16 3.09 6.00
N ILE A 136 -9.34 2.58 5.65
CA ILE A 136 -9.63 2.02 4.31
C ILE A 136 -10.31 3.03 3.40
N ASN A 137 -11.25 3.82 3.93
CA ASN A 137 -11.98 4.80 3.15
C ASN A 137 -11.19 6.11 3.12
N ASP A 138 -10.70 6.47 1.93
CA ASP A 138 -9.92 7.70 1.66
C ASP A 138 -10.72 9.00 1.91
N ASP A 139 -12.00 8.91 2.31
CA ASP A 139 -12.84 10.05 2.70
C ASP A 139 -12.43 10.70 4.03
N SER A 140 -11.56 10.06 4.80
CA SER A 140 -10.91 10.72 5.93
C SER A 140 -9.69 11.50 5.42
N ILE A 141 -9.85 12.82 5.23
CA ILE A 141 -8.96 14.02 5.40
C ILE A 141 -7.42 13.92 5.19
N TRP A 142 -6.81 12.73 5.15
CA TRP A 142 -5.40 12.42 5.34
C TRP A 142 -4.72 11.80 4.11
N SER A 143 -5.40 11.69 2.96
CA SER A 143 -4.91 10.97 1.77
C SER A 143 -4.21 11.83 0.70
N SER A 144 -3.72 13.02 1.03
CA SER A 144 -2.88 13.79 0.10
C SER A 144 -1.40 13.54 0.37
N ASN A 145 -0.60 13.41 -0.69
CA ASN A 145 0.87 13.31 -0.74
C ASN A 145 1.64 14.46 -0.04
N ASN A 146 0.96 15.29 0.77
CA ASN A 146 1.48 16.39 1.58
C ASN A 146 1.63 16.00 3.08
N LYS A 147 1.75 14.70 3.40
CA LYS A 147 1.69 14.19 4.77
C LYS A 147 2.72 14.79 5.72
N ASP A 148 3.88 15.21 5.21
CA ASP A 148 4.86 15.91 6.04
C ASP A 148 4.41 17.35 6.32
N CYS A 149 3.88 18.06 5.32
CA CYS A 149 3.60 19.48 5.42
C CYS A 149 2.44 19.81 6.36
N LEU A 150 1.36 19.04 6.37
CA LEU A 150 0.19 19.33 7.22
C LEU A 150 0.42 18.97 8.71
N VAL A 151 1.14 17.88 8.96
CA VAL A 151 1.56 17.52 10.31
C VAL A 151 2.58 18.54 10.84
N LEU A 152 3.56 18.94 10.02
CA LEU A 152 4.48 20.03 10.35
C LEU A 152 3.72 21.32 10.66
N MET A 153 2.77 21.71 9.80
CA MET A 153 1.99 22.93 9.99
C MET A 153 1.23 22.90 11.31
N ARG A 154 0.60 21.77 11.67
CA ARG A 154 -0.11 21.65 12.96
C ARG A 154 0.85 21.74 14.14
N ILE A 155 2.01 21.07 14.09
CA ILE A 155 3.05 21.18 15.13
C ILE A 155 3.55 22.63 15.24
N CYS A 156 3.80 23.30 14.11
CA CYS A 156 4.21 24.69 14.07
C CYS A 156 3.15 25.61 14.68
N PHE A 157 1.86 25.44 14.34
CA PHE A 157 0.78 26.22 14.94
C PHE A 157 0.67 26.03 16.45
N TYR A 158 0.84 24.79 16.95
CA TYR A 158 0.89 24.54 18.40
C TYR A 158 2.11 25.19 19.06
N ALA A 159 3.29 25.09 18.44
CA ALA A 159 4.49 25.73 18.95
C ALA A 159 4.36 27.26 18.99
N PHE A 160 3.81 27.89 17.94
CA PHE A 160 3.54 29.33 17.91
C PHE A 160 2.54 29.74 19.00
N ASN A 161 1.45 28.99 19.19
CA ASN A 161 0.49 29.28 20.26
C ASN A 161 1.12 29.18 21.66
N LEU A 162 1.98 28.19 21.91
CA LEU A 162 2.70 28.04 23.17
C LEU A 162 3.70 29.20 23.40
N VAL A 163 4.39 29.63 22.35
CA VAL A 163 5.29 30.80 22.41
C VAL A 163 4.51 32.07 22.69
N CYS A 164 3.37 32.29 22.01
CA CYS A 164 2.50 33.43 22.27
C CYS A 164 1.98 33.46 23.71
N LEU A 165 1.60 32.30 24.27
CA LEU A 165 1.18 32.20 25.67
C LEU A 165 2.33 32.50 26.67
N SER A 166 3.57 32.15 26.32
CA SER A 166 4.75 32.45 27.15
C SER A 166 5.17 33.92 27.13
N LEU A 167 4.71 34.69 26.15
CA LEU A 167 5.03 36.11 25.95
C LEU A 167 3.92 37.05 26.44
N CYS A 168 2.79 36.51 26.90
CA CYS A 168 1.76 37.31 27.55
C CYS A 168 2.22 37.71 28.96
N PRO A 169 2.31 39.01 29.30
CA PRO A 169 2.56 39.41 30.67
C PRO A 169 1.39 38.95 31.55
N LEU A 170 1.72 38.30 32.67
CA LEU A 170 0.73 37.91 33.68
C LEU A 170 -0.02 39.17 34.13
N PRO A 171 -1.37 39.17 34.12
CA PRO A 171 -2.12 40.26 34.73
C PRO A 171 -1.81 40.28 36.23
N LEU A 172 -1.36 41.44 36.72
CA LEU A 172 -1.10 41.74 38.14
C LEU A 172 -2.39 41.65 38.98
#